data_AF-A0A4U9CSK4-F1
#
_entry.id   AF-A0A4U9CSK4-F1
#
_cell.length_a   1.000
_cell.length_b   1.000
_cell.length_c   1.000
_cell.angle_alpha   90.00
_cell.angle_beta   90.00
_cell.angle_gamma   90.00
#
_symmetry.space_group_name_H-M   'P 1'
#
loop_
_entity.id
_entity.type
_entity.pdbx_description
1 polymer ?
#
loop_
_entity_poly.entity_id
_entity_poly.type
_entity_poly.pdbx_seq_one_letter_code
_entity_poly.pdbx_strand_id
1 'polypeptide(L)'
;MAEIIASSMPTNRILLLVGHELGQLREAGKVSDITYGLMDNKLDELAHVLGGCERLATTPVPFAYTLILQRTVYLFCTLLPFALVGDLHYMTPFVSVFISYAFLSWIRWRKSWRIRSALPPTICRSTQCAIPSSAICWT
;
A
#
# COMPACT_ATOMS: atom_id res chain seq x y z
N MET A 1 -2.64 7.71 25.40
CA MET A 1 -3.30 6.75 24.47
C MET A 1 -4.52 7.37 23.76
N ALA A 2 -5.48 7.97 24.48
CA ALA A 2 -6.67 8.59 23.85
C ALA A 2 -6.34 9.72 22.86
N GLU A 3 -5.31 10.52 23.14
CA GLU A 3 -4.86 11.61 22.27
C GLU A 3 -4.29 11.13 20.93
N ILE A 4 -3.68 9.94 20.89
CA ILE A 4 -3.08 9.36 19.68
C ILE A 4 -4.17 8.94 18.70
N ILE A 5 -5.26 8.38 19.22
CA ILE A 5 -6.39 7.87 18.44
C ILE A 5 -7.27 9.03 17.92
N ALA A 6 -7.25 10.18 18.60
CA ALA A 6 -7.97 11.38 18.19
C ALA A 6 -7.33 12.12 17.00
N SER A 7 -6.07 11.82 16.65
CA SER A 7 -5.37 12.48 15.56
C SER A 7 -5.72 11.87 14.20
N SER A 8 -5.82 12.72 13.18
CA SER A 8 -6.08 12.29 11.80
C SER A 8 -4.96 11.41 11.21
N MET A 9 -3.75 11.46 11.79
CA MET A 9 -2.59 10.65 11.40
C MET A 9 -1.92 10.03 12.65
N PRO A 10 -2.43 8.88 13.16
CA PRO A 10 -2.00 8.31 14.43
C PRO A 10 -0.53 7.88 14.42
N THR A 11 -0.02 7.32 13.31
CA THR A 11 1.37 6.84 13.21
C THR A 11 2.38 7.99 13.25
N ASN A 12 2.09 9.09 12.56
CA ASN A 12 2.94 10.29 12.58
C ASN A 12 2.95 10.91 13.99
N ARG A 13 1.80 10.91 14.68
CA ARG A 13 1.71 11.41 16.06
C ARG A 13 2.60 10.62 17.02
N ILE A 14 2.71 9.29 16.87
CA ILE A 14 3.61 8.46 17.67
C ILE A 14 5.07 8.87 17.43
N LEU A 15 5.45 9.11 16.17
CA LEU A 15 6.82 9.50 15.83
C LEU A 15 7.23 10.83 16.50
N LEU A 16 6.31 11.82 16.49
CA LEU A 16 6.51 13.11 17.16
C LEU A 16 6.64 12.97 18.68
N LEU A 17 5.86 12.09 19.31
CA LEU A 17 5.96 11.84 20.75
C LEU A 17 7.32 11.24 21.11
N VAL A 18 7.81 10.27 20.33
CA VAL A 18 9.13 9.68 20.55
C VAL A 18 10.24 10.72 20.38
N GLY A 19 10.16 11.57 19.34
CA GLY A 19 11.13 12.65 19.15
C GLY A 19 11.14 13.67 20.30
N HIS A 20 9.97 13.98 20.86
CA HIS A 20 9.83 14.86 22.01
C HIS A 20 10.46 14.27 23.28
N GLU A 21 10.22 12.99 23.57
CA GLU A 21 10.86 12.28 24.70
C GLU A 21 12.39 12.26 24.56
N LEU A 22 12.92 12.05 23.35
CA LEU A 22 14.36 12.13 23.09
C LEU A 22 14.92 13.54 23.32
N GLY A 23 14.16 14.58 22.97
CA GLY A 23 14.50 15.98 23.22
C GLY A 23 14.61 16.28 24.71
N GLN A 24 13.66 15.80 25.51
CA GLN A 24 13.71 15.96 26.97
C GLN A 24 14.89 15.23 27.60
N LEU A 25 15.23 14.03 27.12
CA LEU A 25 16.40 13.29 27.60
C LEU A 25 17.74 13.99 27.27
N ARG A 26 17.78 14.74 26.16
CA ARG A 26 18.91 15.61 25.80
C ARG A 26 19.00 16.81 26.74
N GLU A 27 17.89 17.50 27.00
CA GLU A 27 17.84 18.64 27.93
C GLU A 27 18.21 18.23 29.36
N ALA A 28 17.82 17.02 29.77
CA ALA A 28 18.21 16.43 31.05
C ALA A 28 19.68 15.97 31.10
N GLY A 29 20.46 16.15 30.04
CA GLY A 29 21.89 15.79 29.97
C GLY A 29 22.17 14.28 30.03
N LYS A 30 21.15 13.43 29.89
CA LYS A 30 21.27 11.97 29.97
C LYS A 30 21.76 11.33 28.66
N VAL A 31 21.64 12.06 27.54
CA VAL A 31 22.00 11.60 26.20
C VAL A 31 22.98 12.58 25.57
N SER A 32 24.13 12.06 25.10
CA SER A 32 25.12 12.84 24.35
C SER A 32 24.55 13.30 23.01
N ASP A 33 24.97 14.47 22.53
CA ASP A 33 24.55 15.06 21.25
C ASP A 33 24.74 14.10 20.06
N ILE A 34 25.82 13.31 20.11
CA ILE A 34 26.15 12.30 19.08
C ILE A 34 25.11 11.16 19.08
N THR A 35 24.77 10.63 20.26
CA THR A 35 23.78 9.54 20.39
C THR A 35 22.38 10.04 20.05
N TYR A 36 22.06 11.29 20.40
CA TYR A 36 20.80 11.94 20.01
C TYR A 36 20.67 12.02 18.48
N GLY A 37 21.71 12.49 17.78
CA GLY A 37 21.71 12.53 16.32
C GLY A 37 21.56 11.15 15.68
N LEU A 38 22.18 10.10 16.24
CA LEU A 38 21.99 8.73 15.73
C LEU A 38 20.55 8.24 15.86
N MET A 39 19.86 8.56 16.97
CA MET A 39 18.46 8.20 17.16
C MET A 39 17.51 9.01 16.28
N ASP A 40 17.78 10.30 16.11
CA ASP A 40 17.01 11.18 15.24
C ASP A 40 17.06 10.71 13.78
N ASN A 41 18.24 10.29 13.30
CA ASN A 41 18.39 9.68 11.97
C ASN A 41 17.54 8.41 11.80
N LYS A 42 17.36 7.59 12.85
CA LYS A 42 16.50 6.39 12.79
C LYS A 42 15.01 6.77 12.77
N LEU A 43 14.63 7.84 13.47
CA LEU A 43 13.27 8.37 13.40
C LEU A 43 12.95 8.94 12.01
N ASP A 44 13.89 9.66 11.39
CA ASP A 44 13.72 10.16 10.02
C ASP A 44 13.54 9.02 9.01
N GLU A 45 14.29 7.93 9.14
CA GLU A 45 14.14 6.72 8.32
C GLU A 45 12.72 6.12 8.46
N LEU A 46 12.18 6.05 9.68
CA LEU A 46 10.80 5.60 9.93
C LEU A 46 9.76 6.57 9.37
N ALA A 47 9.98 7.89 9.48
CA ALA A 47 9.13 8.92 8.88
C ALA A 47 9.07 8.78 7.37
N HIS A 48 10.22 8.52 6.74
CA HIS A 48 10.34 8.35 5.30
C HIS A 48 9.55 7.14 4.80
N VAL A 49 9.64 6.01 5.51
CA VAL A 49 8.85 4.81 5.19
C VAL A 49 7.35 5.07 5.36
N LEU A 50 6.94 5.73 6.45
CA LEU A 50 5.55 6.09 6.70
C LEU A 50 4.96 6.97 5.58
N GLY A 51 5.67 8.05 5.22
CA GLY A 51 5.27 8.93 4.12
C GLY A 51 5.25 8.21 2.77
N GLY A 52 6.15 7.24 2.56
CA GLY A 52 6.12 6.34 1.41
C GLY A 52 4.85 5.49 1.36
N CYS A 53 4.45 4.90 2.49
CA CYS A 53 3.22 4.13 2.61
C CYS A 53 1.97 4.97 2.36
N GLU A 54 1.90 6.18 2.91
CA GLU A 54 0.80 7.12 2.67
C GLU A 54 0.73 7.54 1.20
N ARG A 55 1.87 7.81 0.54
CA ARG A 55 1.92 8.10 -0.90
C ARG A 55 1.44 6.93 -1.75
N LEU A 56 1.87 5.71 -1.43
CA LEU A 56 1.42 4.51 -2.15
C LEU A 56 -0.09 4.27 -1.96
N ALA A 57 -0.60 4.51 -0.75
CA ALA A 57 -2.03 4.42 -0.45
C ALA A 57 -2.84 5.51 -1.17
N THR A 58 -2.31 6.72 -1.25
CA THR A 58 -2.95 7.89 -1.91
C THR A 58 -2.74 7.92 -3.42
N THR A 59 -1.94 7.02 -4.00
CA THR A 59 -1.95 6.72 -5.44
C THR A 59 -2.87 5.54 -5.77
N PRO A 60 -4.22 5.70 -5.76
CA PRO A 60 -5.07 4.69 -6.35
C PRO A 60 -4.70 4.61 -7.83
N VAL A 61 -4.44 3.40 -8.33
CA VAL A 61 -4.29 3.20 -9.78
C VAL A 61 -5.52 3.80 -10.45
N PRO A 62 -5.33 4.69 -11.44
CA PRO A 62 -6.39 5.55 -11.93
C PRO A 62 -7.56 4.68 -12.38
N PHE A 63 -8.67 4.79 -11.66
CA PHE A 63 -9.91 4.06 -11.94
C PHE A 63 -10.40 4.31 -13.38
N ALA A 64 -10.08 5.50 -13.91
CA ALA A 64 -10.28 5.87 -15.31
C ALA A 64 -9.66 4.85 -16.29
N TYR A 65 -8.46 4.32 -16.00
CA TYR A 65 -7.80 3.38 -16.91
C TYR A 65 -8.58 2.06 -17.03
N THR A 66 -9.10 1.55 -15.91
CA THR A 66 -9.91 0.32 -15.94
C THR A 66 -11.25 0.51 -16.66
N LEU A 67 -11.87 1.69 -16.52
CA LEU A 67 -13.14 2.00 -17.21
C LEU A 67 -12.95 2.15 -18.72
N ILE A 68 -11.90 2.86 -19.14
CA ILE A 68 -11.58 3.05 -20.57
C ILE A 68 -11.29 1.69 -21.21
N LEU A 69 -10.47 0.85 -20.57
CA LEU A 69 -10.17 -0.51 -21.05
C LEU A 69 -11.41 -1.38 -21.18
N GLN A 70 -12.33 -1.35 -20.21
CA GLN A 70 -13.55 -2.14 -20.29
C GLN A 70 -14.43 -1.71 -21.46
N ARG A 71 -14.54 -0.40 -21.71
CA ARG A 71 -15.34 0.16 -22.80
C ARG A 71 -14.75 -0.15 -24.17
N THR A 72 -13.42 -0.06 -24.33
CA THR A 72 -12.75 -0.38 -25.61
C THR A 72 -12.79 -1.88 -25.92
N VAL A 73 -12.58 -2.75 -24.92
CA VAL A 73 -12.67 -4.22 -25.10
C VAL A 73 -14.09 -4.64 -25.46
N TYR A 74 -15.11 -4.04 -24.84
CA TYR A 74 -16.51 -4.33 -25.18
C TYR A 74 -16.84 -3.91 -26.61
N LEU A 75 -16.45 -2.70 -27.02
CA LEU A 75 -16.61 -2.24 -28.42
C LEU A 75 -15.90 -3.18 -29.40
N PHE A 76 -14.63 -3.52 -29.14
CA PHE A 76 -13.86 -4.43 -29.98
C PHE A 76 -14.53 -5.80 -30.11
N CYS A 77 -15.02 -6.39 -29.00
CA CYS A 77 -15.71 -7.68 -29.03
C CYS A 77 -17.04 -7.65 -29.78
N THR A 78 -17.71 -6.49 -29.87
CA THR A 78 -18.94 -6.33 -30.67
C THR A 78 -18.67 -6.08 -32.16
N LEU A 79 -17.53 -5.46 -32.50
CA LEU A 79 -17.09 -5.22 -33.88
C LEU A 79 -16.48 -6.49 -34.52
N LEU A 80 -15.80 -7.31 -33.72
CA LEU A 80 -15.16 -8.56 -34.17
C LEU A 80 -16.10 -9.57 -34.87
N PRO A 81 -17.31 -9.89 -34.36
CA PRO A 81 -18.21 -10.82 -35.04
C PRO A 81 -18.73 -10.28 -36.37
N PHE A 82 -18.84 -8.95 -36.54
CA PHE A 82 -19.19 -8.34 -37.81
C PHE A 82 -18.05 -8.43 -38.83
N ALA A 83 -16.80 -8.33 -38.36
CA ALA A 83 -15.62 -8.50 -39.20
C ALA A 83 -15.38 -9.95 -39.64
N LEU A 84 -15.72 -10.95 -38.81
CA LEU A 84 -15.49 -12.38 -39.08
C LEU A 84 -16.71 -13.14 -39.61
N VAL A 85 -17.86 -12.48 -39.79
CA VAL A 85 -19.08 -13.13 -40.28
C VAL A 85 -18.90 -13.79 -41.66
N GLY A 86 -17.93 -13.31 -42.45
CA GLY A 86 -17.63 -13.83 -43.79
C GLY A 86 -16.97 -15.20 -43.82
N ASP A 87 -16.20 -15.58 -42.80
CA ASP A 87 -15.32 -16.76 -42.87
C ASP A 87 -15.70 -17.90 -41.91
N LEU A 88 -16.31 -17.62 -40.75
CA LEU A 88 -16.33 -18.60 -39.65
C LEU A 88 -17.67 -18.75 -38.90
N HIS A 89 -18.78 -18.33 -39.50
CA HIS A 89 -20.19 -18.34 -39.04
C HIS A 89 -20.50 -18.85 -37.61
N TYR A 90 -20.21 -20.12 -37.28
CA TYR A 90 -20.60 -20.74 -35.99
C TYR A 90 -19.55 -20.65 -34.86
N MET A 91 -18.26 -20.47 -35.16
CA MET A 91 -17.18 -20.51 -34.15
C MET A 91 -16.82 -19.13 -33.56
N THR A 92 -17.22 -18.06 -34.25
CA THR A 92 -17.03 -16.66 -33.86
C THR A 92 -17.54 -16.27 -32.45
N PRO A 93 -18.75 -16.65 -32.01
CA PRO A 93 -19.23 -16.27 -30.67
C PRO A 93 -18.41 -16.94 -29.56
N PHE A 94 -17.89 -18.15 -29.80
CA PHE A 94 -17.10 -18.89 -28.82
C PHE A 94 -15.77 -18.20 -28.52
N VAL A 95 -15.08 -17.71 -29.57
CA VAL A 95 -13.80 -16.99 -29.43
C VAL A 95 -13.97 -15.64 -28.72
N SER A 96 -15.03 -14.89 -29.03
CA SER A 96 -15.32 -13.60 -28.38
C SER A 96 -15.58 -13.73 -26.87
N VAL A 97 -16.36 -14.75 -26.47
CA VAL A 97 -16.62 -15.05 -25.06
C VAL A 97 -15.33 -15.48 -24.34
N PHE A 98 -14.49 -16.29 -24.98
CA PHE A 98 -13.22 -16.74 -24.40
C PHE A 98 -12.25 -15.58 -24.13
N ILE A 99 -12.08 -14.67 -25.11
CA ILE A 99 -11.21 -13.48 -24.96
C ILE A 99 -11.76 -12.55 -23.87
N SER A 100 -13.08 -12.29 -23.88
CA SER A 100 -13.74 -11.46 -22.86
C SER A 100 -13.55 -12.02 -21.45
N TYR A 101 -13.73 -13.34 -21.29
CA TYR A 101 -13.56 -14.03 -20.02
C TYR A 101 -12.10 -13.98 -19.52
N ALA A 102 -11.13 -14.23 -20.40
CA ALA A 102 -9.70 -14.14 -20.04
C ALA A 102 -9.32 -12.73 -19.58
N PHE A 103 -9.81 -11.70 -20.26
CA PHE A 103 -9.51 -10.31 -19.92
C PHE A 103 -10.17 -9.87 -18.61
N LEU A 104 -11.43 -10.26 -18.37
CA LEU A 104 -12.13 -10.02 -17.09
C LEU A 104 -11.48 -10.76 -15.94
N SER A 105 -11.05 -12.01 -16.17
CA SER A 105 -10.34 -12.80 -15.17
C SER A 105 -9.00 -12.16 -14.81
N TRP A 106 -8.23 -11.72 -15.81
CA TRP A 106 -6.96 -11.02 -15.61
C TRP A 106 -7.10 -9.70 -14.85
N ILE A 107 -8.12 -8.89 -15.17
CA ILE A 107 -8.35 -7.62 -14.46
C ILE A 107 -8.76 -7.85 -13.00
N ARG A 108 -9.59 -8.88 -12.74
CA ARG A 108 -9.98 -9.29 -11.39
C ARG A 108 -8.78 -9.82 -10.61
N TRP A 109 -7.92 -10.61 -11.26
CA TRP A 109 -6.70 -11.15 -10.67
C TRP A 109 -5.72 -10.03 -10.29
N ARG A 110 -5.51 -9.02 -11.13
CA ARG A 110 -4.69 -7.84 -10.79
C ARG A 110 -5.20 -7.07 -9.58
N LYS A 111 -6.53 -6.95 -9.40
CA LYS A 111 -7.10 -6.35 -8.17
C LYS A 111 -6.87 -7.22 -6.94
N SER A 112 -7.03 -8.54 -7.07
CA SER A 112 -6.79 -9.50 -5.97
C SER A 112 -5.30 -9.51 -5.54
N TRP A 113 -4.38 -9.44 -6.50
CA TRP A 113 -2.94 -9.41 -6.23
C TRP A 113 -2.51 -8.13 -5.50
N ARG A 114 -3.08 -6.97 -5.85
CA ARG A 114 -2.82 -5.69 -5.16
C ARG A 114 -3.22 -5.70 -3.68
N ILE A 115 -4.34 -6.36 -3.36
CA ILE A 115 -4.79 -6.53 -1.97
C ILE A 115 -3.89 -7.51 -1.22
N ARG A 116 -3.36 -8.53 -1.91
CA ARG A 116 -2.44 -9.51 -1.32
C ARG A 116 -1.01 -8.99 -1.12
N SER A 117 -0.59 -7.97 -1.89
CA SER A 117 0.68 -7.26 -1.68
C SER A 117 0.62 -6.18 -0.59
N ALA A 118 -0.57 -5.83 -0.10
CA ALA A 118 -0.74 -4.93 1.04
C ALA A 118 -0.40 -5.69 2.34
N LEU A 119 0.91 -5.79 2.60
CA LEU A 119 1.59 -6.12 3.85
C LEU A 119 1.05 -7.32 4.67
N PRO A 120 1.78 -8.46 4.71
CA PRO A 120 1.42 -9.54 5.61
C PRO A 120 1.61 -9.08 7.09
N PRO A 121 0.70 -9.42 8.01
CA PRO A 121 0.80 -9.05 9.43
C PRO A 121 2.02 -9.65 10.14
N THR A 122 2.74 -10.56 9.48
CA THR A 122 3.99 -11.17 9.97
C THR A 122 5.17 -10.20 9.98
N ILE A 123 5.23 -9.21 9.09
CA ILE A 123 6.30 -8.19 9.09
C ILE A 123 6.22 -7.34 10.36
N CYS A 124 5.02 -6.89 10.74
CA CYS A 124 4.80 -6.10 11.95
C CYS A 124 5.21 -6.87 13.22
N ARG A 125 4.95 -8.19 13.24
CA ARG A 125 5.35 -9.08 14.34
C ARG A 125 6.87 -9.25 14.44
N SER A 126 7.60 -9.21 13.32
CA SER A 126 9.07 -9.28 13.32
C SER A 126 9.73 -7.97 13.79
N THR A 127 9.15 -6.81 13.46
CA THR A 127 9.64 -5.51 13.95
C THR A 127 9.40 -5.34 15.45
N GLN A 128 8.31 -5.88 15.99
CA GLN A 128 8.05 -5.94 17.43
C GLN A 128 9.12 -6.76 18.19
N CYS A 129 9.72 -7.77 17.55
CA CYS A 129 10.82 -8.54 18.12
C CYS A 129 12.19 -7.85 18.01
N ALA A 130 12.35 -6.88 17.11
CA ALA A 130 13.58 -6.10 16.95
C ALA A 130 13.66 -4.90 17.91
N ILE A 131 12.56 -4.51 18.55
CA ILE A 131 12.55 -3.54 19.65
C ILE A 131 12.94 -4.34 20.91
N PRO A 132 14.13 -4.14 21.50
CA PRO A 132 14.54 -4.89 22.68
C PRO A 132 13.52 -4.66 23.80
N SER A 133 12.87 -5.76 24.17
CA SER A 133 11.89 -5.90 25.24
C SER A 133 12.53 -5.74 26.64
N SER A 134 13.41 -4.77 26.82
CA SER A 134 14.00 -4.39 28.11
C SER A 134 13.53 -3.04 28.62
N ALA A 135 12.74 -2.28 27.84
CA ALA A 135 12.22 -0.97 28.26
C ALA A 135 10.73 -0.96 28.65
N ILE A 136 9.97 -2.05 28.44
CA ILE A 136 8.53 -2.12 28.75
C ILE A 136 8.24 -2.89 30.06
N CYS A 137 9.27 -3.40 30.75
CA CYS A 137 9.12 -4.16 32.00
C CYS A 137 9.60 -3.41 33.27
N TRP A 138 9.63 -2.07 33.25
CA TRP A 138 9.82 -1.26 34.46
C TRP A 138 9.08 0.08 34.37
N THR A 139 7.74 0.04 34.50
CA THR A 139 6.86 0.90 35.35
C THR A 139 5.40 0.70 34.97
#